data_AF-A0A382LFB0-F1
#
_entry.id   AF-A0A382LFB0-F1
#
_cell.length_a   1.000
_cell.length_b   1.000
_cell.length_c   1.000
_cell.angle_alpha   90.00
_cell.angle_beta   90.00
_cell.angle_gamma   90.00
#
_symmetry.space_group_name_H-M   'P 1'
#
loop_
_entity.id
_entity.type
_entity.pdbx_description
1 polymer ?
#
loop_
_entity_poly.entity_id
_entity_poly.type
_entity_poly.pdbx_seq_one_letter_code
_entity_poly.pdbx_strand_id
1 'polypeptide(L)'
;MVYFKNINFNNYRNFSKSSLSFEKGCNIIIGRNGSGKTNVLEGISLFEKGRGFRKEKINNLINFNNLDKGFKINSTFQNYKIDLKINVFNSDKNIKKMSVNDKFDRESIRHFESLFSIIYFLPEMERLFISTPSSRRNF
;
A
#
# COMPACT_ATOMS: atom_id res chain seq x y z
N MET A 1 11.11 -17.45 -1.98
CA MET A 1 11.17 -16.00 -2.21
C MET A 1 9.78 -15.43 -2.06
N VAL A 2 9.68 -14.24 -1.46
CA VAL A 2 8.42 -13.53 -1.23
C VAL A 2 8.30 -12.33 -2.16
N TYR A 3 7.12 -12.08 -2.73
CA TYR A 3 6.85 -10.88 -3.54
C TYR A 3 5.35 -10.73 -3.82
N PHE A 4 4.89 -9.53 -4.18
CA PHE A 4 3.55 -9.35 -4.72
C PHE A 4 3.53 -9.76 -6.19
N LYS A 5 2.62 -10.66 -6.59
CA LYS A 5 2.41 -11.03 -8.01
C LYS A 5 1.66 -9.97 -8.80
N ASN A 6 0.78 -9.25 -8.13
CA ASN A 6 -0.06 -8.24 -8.74
C ASN A 6 -0.51 -7.22 -7.69
N ILE A 7 -1.10 -6.13 -8.15
CA ILE A 7 -1.85 -5.21 -7.30
C ILE A 7 -3.03 -4.65 -8.09
N ASN A 8 -4.19 -4.63 -7.47
CA ASN A 8 -5.43 -4.14 -8.03
C ASN A 8 -5.94 -2.99 -7.19
N PHE A 9 -6.27 -1.89 -7.84
CA PHE A 9 -6.80 -0.68 -7.24
C PHE A 9 -8.25 -0.50 -7.67
N ASN A 10 -9.12 -0.24 -6.70
CA ASN A 10 -10.48 0.20 -6.92
C ASN A 10 -10.73 1.45 -6.08
N ASN A 11 -11.18 2.51 -6.74
CA ASN A 11 -11.54 3.78 -6.14
C ASN A 11 -10.45 4.40 -5.24
N TYR A 12 -9.18 4.35 -5.68
CA TYR A 12 -8.01 4.76 -4.91
C TYR A 12 -7.22 5.87 -5.60
N ARG A 13 -7.05 7.03 -4.94
CA ARG A 13 -6.29 8.19 -5.44
C ARG A 13 -6.73 8.62 -6.86
N ASN A 14 -5.85 8.53 -7.85
CA ASN A 14 -6.16 8.84 -9.25
C ASN A 14 -6.66 7.62 -10.03
N PHE A 15 -6.75 6.43 -9.41
CA PHE A 15 -7.22 5.20 -10.04
C PHE A 15 -8.69 4.96 -9.72
N SER A 16 -9.55 4.98 -10.74
CA SER A 16 -10.92 4.47 -10.61
C SER A 16 -10.89 2.94 -10.54
N LYS A 17 -10.22 2.32 -11.52
CA LYS A 17 -9.86 0.90 -11.53
C LYS A 17 -8.52 0.72 -12.25
N SER A 18 -7.58 0.01 -11.63
CA SER A 18 -6.27 -0.26 -12.23
C SER A 18 -5.72 -1.61 -11.75
N SER A 19 -4.96 -2.29 -12.60
CA SER A 19 -4.31 -3.56 -12.28
C SER A 19 -2.89 -3.57 -12.83
N LEU A 20 -1.94 -4.01 -12.01
CA LEU A 20 -0.56 -4.21 -12.41
C LEU A 20 -0.13 -5.62 -12.00
N SER A 21 0.67 -6.25 -12.85
CA SER A 21 1.35 -7.52 -12.53
C SER A 21 2.83 -7.24 -12.32
N PHE A 22 3.45 -8.03 -11.45
CA PHE A 22 4.85 -7.91 -11.11
C PHE A 22 5.56 -9.25 -11.30
N GLU A 23 6.82 -9.18 -11.66
CA GLU A 23 7.72 -10.32 -11.70
C GLU A 23 8.63 -10.34 -10.48
N LYS A 24 9.38 -11.42 -10.33
CA LYS A 24 10.40 -11.52 -9.29
C LYS A 24 11.56 -10.57 -9.63
N GLY A 25 12.14 -9.97 -8.60
CA GLY A 25 13.29 -9.07 -8.75
C GLY A 25 12.86 -7.63 -9.03
N CYS A 26 13.53 -6.99 -9.98
CA CYS A 26 13.35 -5.56 -10.24
C CYS A 26 12.15 -5.31 -11.16
N ASN A 27 11.21 -4.47 -10.71
CA ASN A 27 10.06 -4.03 -11.49
C ASN A 27 10.18 -2.51 -11.70
N ILE A 28 10.11 -2.06 -12.95
CA ILE A 28 10.24 -0.64 -13.29
C ILE A 28 8.88 -0.08 -13.70
N ILE A 29 8.41 0.94 -12.97
CA ILE A 29 7.17 1.65 -13.29
C ILE A 29 7.50 2.96 -13.99
N ILE A 30 7.18 3.06 -15.28
CA ILE A 30 7.49 4.22 -16.14
C ILE A 30 6.19 4.95 -16.51
N GLY A 31 6.27 6.27 -16.65
CA GLY A 31 5.13 7.09 -17.08
C GLY A 31 5.36 8.58 -16.81
N ARG A 32 4.44 9.41 -17.30
CA ARG A 32 4.48 10.87 -17.12
C ARG A 32 4.35 11.26 -15.65
N ASN A 33 4.77 12.48 -15.29
CA ASN A 33 4.50 13.02 -13.97
C ASN A 33 2.99 13.12 -13.72
N GLY A 34 2.56 12.85 -12.50
CA GLY A 34 1.13 12.80 -12.15
C GLY A 34 0.39 11.53 -12.61
N SER A 35 1.02 10.59 -13.32
CA SER A 35 0.34 9.36 -13.78
C SER A 35 -0.02 8.36 -12.68
N GLY A 36 0.40 8.61 -11.43
CA GLY A 36 0.11 7.74 -10.28
C GLY A 36 1.21 6.74 -9.93
N LYS A 37 2.42 6.85 -10.49
CA LYS A 37 3.57 5.97 -10.15
C LYS A 37 3.80 5.87 -8.64
N THR A 38 3.89 7.00 -7.95
CA THR A 38 4.04 7.05 -6.49
C THR A 38 2.79 6.56 -5.76
N ASN A 39 1.59 6.67 -6.36
CA ASN A 39 0.37 6.13 -5.78
C ASN A 39 0.36 4.60 -5.82
N VAL A 40 0.98 3.96 -6.83
CA VAL A 40 1.21 2.51 -6.85
C VAL A 40 2.09 2.10 -5.65
N LEU A 41 3.22 2.78 -5.46
CA LEU A 41 4.11 2.53 -4.33
C LEU A 41 3.40 2.77 -2.98
N GLU A 42 2.61 3.84 -2.87
CA GLU A 42 1.81 4.13 -1.68
C GLU A 42 0.81 3.00 -1.41
N GLY A 43 0.17 2.51 -2.47
CA GLY A 43 -0.72 1.36 -2.43
C GLY A 43 -0.07 0.10 -1.87
N ILE A 44 1.17 -0.19 -2.28
CA ILE A 44 1.95 -1.29 -1.73
C ILE A 44 2.26 -1.06 -0.24
N SER A 45 2.67 0.16 0.13
CA SER A 45 2.97 0.51 1.53
C SER A 45 1.76 0.40 2.45
N LEU A 46 0.55 0.50 1.90
CA LEU A 46 -0.68 0.30 2.67
C LEU A 46 -0.92 -1.15 3.08
N PHE A 47 -0.12 -2.13 2.63
CA PHE A 47 -0.14 -3.48 3.20
C PHE A 47 0.64 -3.60 4.52
N GLU A 48 1.54 -2.66 4.84
CA GLU A 48 2.18 -2.63 6.17
C GLU A 48 1.21 -2.15 7.25
N LYS A 49 1.55 -2.36 8.51
CA LYS A 49 0.83 -1.75 9.64
C LYS A 49 0.89 -0.22 9.55
N GLY A 50 -0.23 0.46 9.85
CA GLY A 50 -0.32 1.92 9.83
C GLY A 50 -0.95 2.46 8.53
N ARG A 51 -0.54 3.67 8.11
CA ARG A 51 -1.20 4.44 7.03
C ARG A 51 -0.33 4.60 5.76
N GLY A 52 0.64 3.71 5.55
CA GLY A 52 1.60 3.82 4.46
C GLY A 52 2.61 4.96 4.67
N PHE A 53 3.53 5.12 3.71
CA PHE A 53 4.67 6.03 3.89
C PHE A 53 4.28 7.52 3.92
N ARG A 54 3.17 7.91 3.27
CA ARG A 54 2.70 9.32 3.31
C ARG A 54 1.93 9.67 4.59
N LYS A 55 1.52 8.67 5.38
CA LYS A 55 0.74 8.84 6.63
C LYS A 55 -0.54 9.70 6.45
N GLU A 56 -1.13 9.71 5.27
CA GLU A 56 -2.29 10.54 4.91
C GLU A 56 -3.58 10.14 5.64
N LYS A 57 -4.57 11.03 5.63
CA LYS A 57 -5.92 10.70 6.12
C LYS A 57 -6.55 9.69 5.17
N ILE A 58 -7.26 8.69 5.72
CA ILE A 58 -7.90 7.62 4.93
C ILE A 58 -8.85 8.16 3.85
N ASN A 59 -9.56 9.26 4.12
CA ASN A 59 -10.44 9.89 3.14
C ASN A 59 -9.68 10.42 1.92
N ASN A 60 -8.44 10.89 2.10
CA ASN A 60 -7.60 11.40 1.03
C ASN A 60 -7.06 10.29 0.12
N LEU A 61 -7.23 9.02 0.52
CA LEU A 61 -6.86 7.85 -0.29
C LEU A 61 -7.99 7.45 -1.25
N ILE A 62 -9.23 7.88 -1.01
CA ILE A 62 -10.38 7.62 -1.88
C ILE A 62 -10.21 8.42 -3.19
N ASN A 63 -10.70 7.87 -4.30
CA ASN A 63 -10.62 8.56 -5.57
C ASN A 63 -11.33 9.92 -5.54
N PHE A 64 -10.68 10.96 -6.06
CA PHE A 64 -11.20 12.32 -6.03
C PHE A 64 -12.42 12.55 -6.94
N ASN A 65 -12.56 11.74 -7.99
CA ASN A 65 -13.58 11.88 -9.02
C ASN A 65 -14.78 10.94 -8.81
N ASN A 66 -14.77 10.12 -7.76
CA ASN A 66 -15.86 9.19 -7.49
C ASN A 66 -16.63 9.62 -6.23
N LEU A 67 -17.97 9.54 -6.30
CA LEU A 67 -18.87 9.83 -5.20
C LEU A 67 -18.96 8.68 -4.18
N ASP A 68 -18.48 7.48 -4.56
CA ASP A 68 -18.49 6.31 -3.70
C ASP A 68 -17.59 6.48 -2.47
N LYS A 69 -18.13 6.11 -1.30
CA LYS A 69 -17.40 6.12 -0.04
C LYS A 69 -16.55 4.86 0.08
N GLY A 70 -15.33 4.93 -0.41
CA GLY A 70 -14.26 4.02 0.00
C GLY A 70 -13.41 3.45 -1.12
N PHE A 71 -12.25 2.95 -0.77
CA PHE A 71 -11.27 2.35 -1.68
C PHE A 71 -11.03 0.89 -1.32
N LYS A 72 -10.58 0.12 -2.30
CA LYS A 72 -10.09 -1.25 -2.10
C LYS A 72 -8.80 -1.46 -2.88
N ILE A 73 -7.84 -2.07 -2.21
CA ILE A 73 -6.58 -2.53 -2.80
C ILE A 73 -6.50 -4.03 -2.54
N ASN A 74 -6.28 -4.81 -3.59
CA ASN A 74 -6.19 -6.26 -3.50
C ASN A 74 -4.89 -6.71 -4.13
N SER A 75 -4.24 -7.71 -3.55
CA SER A 75 -3.01 -8.26 -4.09
C SER A 75 -2.89 -9.75 -3.78
N THR A 76 -2.26 -10.47 -4.69
CA THR A 76 -1.72 -11.81 -4.43
C THR A 76 -0.26 -11.68 -3.99
N PHE A 77 0.03 -11.99 -2.73
CA PHE A 77 1.37 -12.05 -2.18
C PHE A 77 1.87 -13.50 -2.17
N GLN A 78 2.93 -13.77 -2.92
CA GLN A 78 3.53 -15.09 -2.97
C GLN A 78 4.51 -15.25 -1.81
N ASN A 79 4.35 -16.32 -1.02
CA ASN A 79 5.30 -16.80 -0.03
C ASN A 79 5.79 -18.20 -0.44
N TYR A 80 6.97 -18.27 -1.08
CA TYR A 80 7.49 -19.50 -1.68
C TYR A 80 6.51 -20.15 -2.66
N LYS A 81 5.86 -21.26 -2.28
CA LYS A 81 4.89 -21.99 -3.11
C LYS A 81 3.43 -21.68 -2.73
N ILE A 82 3.21 -20.83 -1.73
CA ILE A 82 1.88 -20.51 -1.21
C ILE A 82 1.53 -19.08 -1.62
N ASP A 83 0.33 -18.90 -2.16
CA ASP A 83 -0.22 -17.57 -2.44
C ASP A 83 -1.14 -17.13 -1.30
N LEU A 84 -0.94 -15.90 -0.84
CA LEU A 84 -1.81 -15.22 0.11
C LEU A 84 -2.59 -14.12 -0.60
N LYS A 85 -3.91 -14.10 -0.45
CA LYS A 85 -4.77 -13.03 -0.95
C LYS A 85 -4.87 -11.96 0.13
N ILE A 86 -4.30 -10.79 -0.12
CA ILE A 86 -4.30 -9.68 0.82
C ILE A 86 -5.22 -8.58 0.29
N ASN A 87 -6.09 -8.07 1.16
CA ASN A 87 -6.98 -6.96 0.83
C ASN A 87 -6.81 -5.83 1.85
N VAL A 88 -6.76 -4.59 1.38
CA VAL A 88 -6.78 -3.37 2.20
C VAL A 88 -7.92 -2.49 1.72
N PHE A 89 -8.70 -1.95 2.67
CA PHE A 89 -9.84 -1.10 2.37
C PHE A 89 -10.13 -0.18 3.55
N ASN A 90 -10.92 0.87 3.35
CA ASN A 90 -11.46 1.64 4.47
C ASN A 90 -12.78 1.06 4.94
N SER A 91 -13.01 1.11 6.25
CA SER A 91 -14.32 0.87 6.85
C SER A 91 -15.19 2.12 6.80
N ASP A 92 -16.48 1.97 7.14
CA ASP A 92 -17.45 3.08 7.21
C ASP A 92 -17.02 4.20 8.17
N LYS A 93 -16.21 3.88 9.17
CA LYS A 93 -15.60 4.83 10.12
C LYS A 93 -14.33 5.51 9.59
N ASN A 94 -14.02 5.36 8.31
CA ASN A 94 -12.79 5.86 7.66
C ASN A 94 -11.50 5.34 8.33
N ILE A 95 -11.54 4.09 8.79
CA ILE A 95 -10.38 3.39 9.36
C ILE A 95 -9.93 2.33 8.35
N LYS A 96 -8.63 2.26 8.08
CA LYS A 96 -8.03 1.18 7.29
C LYS A 96 -8.26 -0.18 7.96
N LYS A 97 -8.75 -1.13 7.18
CA LYS A 97 -8.87 -2.55 7.52
C LYS A 97 -8.07 -3.38 6.53
N MET A 98 -7.65 -4.56 6.98
CA MET A 98 -6.95 -5.55 6.17
C MET A 98 -7.61 -6.91 6.35
N SER A 99 -7.56 -7.75 5.32
CA SER A 99 -7.84 -9.18 5.41
C SER A 99 -6.80 -10.00 4.67
N VAL A 100 -6.60 -11.22 5.14
CA VAL A 100 -5.67 -12.21 4.57
C VAL A 100 -6.48 -13.48 4.31
N ASN A 101 -6.48 -13.94 3.06
CA ASN A 101 -7.31 -15.06 2.59
C ASN A 101 -8.78 -14.89 3.00
N ASP A 102 -9.28 -13.66 2.82
CA ASP A 102 -10.64 -13.22 3.19
C ASP A 102 -10.99 -13.34 4.69
N LYS A 103 -10.01 -13.63 5.56
CA LYS A 103 -10.14 -13.61 7.02
C LYS A 103 -9.70 -12.27 7.62
N PHE A 104 -10.42 -11.80 8.64
CA PHE A 104 -10.17 -10.54 9.35
C PHE A 104 -9.56 -10.73 10.74
N ASP A 105 -9.26 -11.97 11.11
CA ASP A 105 -8.73 -12.28 12.43
C ASP A 105 -7.29 -11.77 12.60
N ARG A 106 -6.93 -11.48 13.84
CA ARG A 106 -5.64 -10.88 14.18
C ARG A 106 -4.45 -11.81 13.91
N GLU A 107 -4.67 -13.12 13.97
CA GLU A 107 -3.61 -14.12 13.79
C GLU A 107 -3.18 -14.18 12.32
N SER A 108 -4.13 -14.28 11.40
CA SER A 108 -3.89 -14.24 9.95
C SER A 108 -3.20 -12.95 9.51
N ILE A 109 -3.64 -11.79 10.05
CA ILE A 109 -3.01 -10.49 9.78
C ILE A 109 -1.57 -10.46 10.30
N ARG A 110 -1.34 -10.88 11.55
CA ARG A 110 0.02 -10.92 12.14
C ARG A 110 0.95 -11.86 11.40
N HIS A 111 0.44 -13.00 10.92
CA HIS A 111 1.21 -13.92 10.11
C HIS A 111 1.66 -13.28 8.79
N PHE A 112 0.80 -12.51 8.12
CA PHE A 112 1.22 -11.75 6.95
C PHE A 112 2.24 -10.65 7.32
N GLU A 113 2.00 -9.90 8.40
CA GLU A 113 2.92 -8.85 8.88
C GLU A 113 4.32 -9.40 9.23
N SER A 114 4.45 -10.68 9.61
CA SER A 114 5.76 -11.30 9.84
C SER A 114 6.46 -11.76 8.56
N LEU A 115 5.74 -11.88 7.44
CA LEU A 115 6.27 -12.26 6.13
C LEU A 115 6.59 -11.06 5.25
N PHE A 116 5.89 -9.94 5.45
CA PHE A 116 6.00 -8.74 4.64
C PHE A 116 6.67 -7.60 5.40
N SER A 117 7.79 -7.13 4.88
CA SER A 117 8.45 -5.90 5.29
C SER A 117 8.88 -5.14 4.04
N ILE A 118 8.72 -3.82 4.04
CA ILE A 118 9.17 -2.97 2.95
C ILE A 118 10.04 -1.84 3.49
N ILE A 119 11.10 -1.55 2.76
CA ILE A 119 11.92 -0.35 2.93
C ILE A 119 11.67 0.50 1.68
N TYR A 120 11.34 1.77 1.89
CA TYR A 120 11.13 2.73 0.81
C TYR A 120 12.18 3.84 0.90
N PHE A 121 12.70 4.24 -0.25
CA PHE A 121 13.60 5.38 -0.40
C PHE A 121 12.84 6.49 -1.11
N LEU A 122 12.57 7.58 -0.41
CA LEU A 122 11.81 8.70 -0.94
C LEU A 122 12.72 9.92 -1.10
N PRO A 123 12.54 10.75 -2.14
CA PRO A 123 13.31 11.99 -2.30
C PRO A 123 13.29 12.89 -1.06
N GLU A 124 12.15 12.93 -0.35
CA GLU A 124 11.99 13.76 0.84
C GLU A 124 12.88 13.33 2.02
N MET A 125 13.44 12.12 2.00
CA MET A 125 14.31 11.59 3.07
C MET A 125 15.65 12.31 3.16
N GLU A 126 16.08 13.00 2.10
CA GLU A 126 17.27 13.87 2.14
C GLU A 126 17.19 14.88 3.29
N ARG A 127 15.97 15.36 3.60
CA ARG A 127 15.75 16.34 4.66
C ARG A 127 16.12 15.82 6.04
N LEU A 128 16.21 14.50 6.25
CA LEU A 128 16.55 13.94 7.56
C LEU A 128 17.92 14.40 8.06
N PHE A 129 18.89 14.56 7.15
CA PHE A 129 20.24 15.00 7.48
C PHE A 129 20.30 16.45 7.97
N ILE A 130 19.33 17.28 7.58
CA ILE A 130 19.29 18.73 7.87
C ILE A 130 18.15 19.07 8.85
N SER A 131 17.22 18.15 9.08
CA SER A 131 16.02 18.38 9.88
C SER A 131 16.29 18.47 11.38
N THR A 132 15.34 19.05 12.12
CA THR A 132 15.39 19.14 13.58
C THR A 132 15.36 17.75 14.25
N PRO A 133 15.84 17.63 15.50
CA PRO A 133 15.74 16.37 16.25
C PRO A 133 14.31 15.83 16.35
N SER A 134 13.29 16.69 16.41
CA SER A 134 11.88 16.27 16.45
C SER A 134 11.45 15.60 15.14
N SER A 135 11.85 16.14 13.99
CA SER A 135 11.59 15.53 12.68
C SER A 135 12.27 14.17 12.54
N ARG A 136 13.52 14.03 13.00
CA ARG A 136 14.26 12.74 12.97
C ARG A 136 13.65 11.67 13.87
N ARG A 137 13.05 12.04 15.01
CA ARG A 137 12.39 11.08 15.91
C ARG A 137 11.07 10.52 15.35
N ASN A 138 10.39 11.27 14.49
CA ASN A 138 9.10 10.89 13.92
C ASN A 138 9.24 10.07 12.63
N PHE A 139 10.43 10.05 12.05
CA PHE A 139 10.80 9.27 10.88
C PHE A 139 11.14 7.85 11.29
#